data_AF-A0A9E1X6T9-F1
#
_entry.id   AF-A0A9E1X6T9-F1
#
_cell.length_a   1.000
_cell.length_b   1.000
_cell.length_c   1.000
_cell.angle_alpha   90.00
_cell.angle_beta   90.00
_cell.angle_gamma   90.00
#
_symmetry.space_group_name_H-M   'P 1'
#
loop_
_entity.id
_entity.type
_entity.pdbx_description
1 polymer ?
#
loop_
_entity_poly.entity_id
_entity_poly.type
_entity_poly.pdbx_seq_one_letter_code
_entity_poly.pdbx_strand_id
1 'polypeptide(L)'
;MAFGAQQGLVQSAPQALDFCAQQGLVQSEPQALTFFAQHGLVQSEPQALTFFTQSGLVLSEPQALTFFAQSGLVQSEPQALTFFTQSGLVQSEPQALAFFAQSGLVQSEPQALAFFAQSGLVQSEPHAELY
;
A
#
# COMPACT_ATOMS: atom_id res chain seq x y z
N MET A 1 -2.75 -11.42 -19.09
CA MET A 1 -1.44 -10.80 -18.83
C MET A 1 -1.32 -9.63 -19.76
N ALA A 2 -1.60 -8.44 -19.26
CA ALA A 2 -1.22 -7.21 -19.94
C ALA A 2 0.17 -6.79 -19.41
N PHE A 3 0.92 -6.07 -20.24
CA PHE A 3 2.17 -5.44 -19.86
C PHE A 3 2.07 -4.01 -20.35
N GLY A 4 2.10 -3.05 -19.43
CA GLY A 4 2.03 -1.63 -19.75
C GLY A 4 3.18 -0.88 -19.13
N ALA A 5 3.93 -0.16 -19.96
CA ALA A 5 4.81 0.92 -19.55
C ALA A 5 4.37 2.22 -20.23
N GLN A 6 3.90 3.18 -19.45
CA GLN A 6 3.43 4.49 -19.90
C GLN A 6 4.00 5.57 -18.95
N GLN A 7 4.02 6.80 -19.46
CA GLN A 7 4.39 7.99 -18.70
C GLN A 7 3.22 8.96 -18.69
N GLY A 8 2.94 9.56 -17.53
CA GLY A 8 1.87 10.55 -17.38
C GLY A 8 0.76 10.09 -16.43
N LEU A 9 -0.48 10.45 -16.75
CA LEU A 9 -1.66 10.05 -15.98
C LEU A 9 -2.22 8.73 -16.53
N VAL A 10 -2.32 7.71 -15.68
CA VAL A 10 -2.83 6.37 -16.03
C VAL A 10 -4.03 6.03 -15.15
N GLN A 11 -5.12 5.59 -15.77
CA GLN A 11 -6.31 5.05 -15.10
C GLN A 11 -6.51 3.60 -15.54
N SER A 12 -6.55 2.66 -14.57
CA SER A 12 -6.64 1.22 -14.88
C SER A 12 -7.47 0.42 -13.88
N ALA A 13 -8.24 -0.57 -14.36
CA ALA A 13 -8.95 -1.53 -13.53
C ALA A 13 -8.72 -2.95 -14.05
N PRO A 14 -7.56 -3.57 -13.74
CA PRO A 14 -7.23 -4.89 -14.28
C PRO A 14 -8.16 -5.97 -13.73
N GLN A 15 -8.73 -6.76 -14.65
CA GLN A 15 -9.67 -7.86 -14.36
C GLN A 15 -9.05 -9.26 -14.53
N ALA A 16 -7.77 -9.32 -14.86
CA ALA A 16 -7.00 -10.56 -14.99
C ALA A 16 -5.61 -10.35 -14.35
N LEU A 17 -4.78 -11.40 -14.34
CA LEU A 17 -3.40 -11.28 -13.91
C LEU A 17 -2.67 -10.20 -14.72
N ASP A 18 -2.16 -9.18 -14.03
CA ASP A 18 -1.57 -7.99 -14.65
C ASP A 18 -0.25 -7.54 -13.99
N PHE A 19 0.63 -6.96 -14.82
CA PHE A 19 1.90 -6.35 -14.44
C PHE A 19 1.98 -4.94 -15.01
N CYS A 20 1.95 -3.94 -14.13
CA CYS A 20 1.96 -2.53 -14.51
C CYS A 20 3.23 -1.84 -14.00
N ALA A 21 4.03 -1.30 -14.92
CA ALA A 21 5.22 -0.51 -14.58
C ALA A 21 5.08 0.93 -15.12
N GLN A 22 4.89 1.95 -14.29
CA GLN A 22 4.63 3.31 -14.78
C GLN A 22 5.46 4.38 -14.05
N GLN A 23 5.52 5.56 -14.68
CA GLN A 23 6.06 6.77 -14.07
C GLN A 23 5.01 7.88 -14.13
N GLY A 24 4.77 8.57 -13.02
CA GLY A 24 3.84 9.68 -12.94
C GLY A 24 2.67 9.44 -12.00
N LEU A 25 1.46 9.80 -12.43
CA LEU A 25 0.24 9.71 -11.64
C LEU A 25 -0.53 8.45 -12.06
N VAL A 26 -0.78 7.53 -11.14
CA VAL A 26 -1.56 6.31 -11.43
C VAL A 26 -2.78 6.26 -10.52
N GLN A 27 -3.95 6.01 -11.11
CA GLN A 27 -5.19 5.68 -10.40
C GLN A 27 -5.58 4.26 -10.80
N SER A 28 -5.75 3.35 -9.84
CA SER A 28 -6.11 1.97 -10.19
C SER A 28 -6.97 1.21 -9.19
N GLU A 29 -7.92 0.43 -9.71
CA GLU A 29 -8.82 -0.43 -8.95
C GLU A 29 -8.66 -1.89 -9.41
N PRO A 30 -7.60 -2.60 -9.00
CA PRO A 30 -7.38 -3.97 -9.45
C PRO A 30 -8.40 -4.94 -8.84
N GLN A 31 -9.09 -5.67 -9.72
CA GLN A 31 -10.09 -6.71 -9.38
C GLN A 31 -9.54 -8.13 -9.52
N ALA A 32 -8.27 -8.25 -9.91
CA ALA A 32 -7.55 -9.51 -10.04
C ALA A 32 -6.12 -9.38 -9.52
N LEU A 33 -5.40 -10.50 -9.48
CA LEU A 33 -4.02 -10.54 -9.01
C LEU A 33 -3.13 -9.59 -9.81
N THR A 34 -2.58 -8.56 -9.16
CA THR A 34 -1.86 -7.48 -9.86
C THR A 34 -0.53 -7.15 -9.19
N PHE A 35 0.48 -6.88 -10.03
CA PHE A 35 1.78 -6.38 -9.59
C PHE A 35 2.02 -4.98 -10.16
N PHE A 36 2.31 -4.03 -9.29
CA PHE A 36 2.61 -2.64 -9.63
C PHE A 36 4.06 -2.28 -9.33
N ALA A 37 4.78 -1.78 -10.32
CA ALA A 37 6.12 -1.19 -10.18
C ALA A 37 6.08 0.30 -10.57
N GLN A 38 6.06 1.21 -9.61
CA GLN A 38 5.69 2.61 -9.88
C GLN A 38 6.69 3.62 -9.32
N HIS A 39 6.96 4.68 -10.09
CA HIS A 39 7.65 5.87 -9.60
C HIS A 39 6.72 7.09 -9.72
N GLY A 40 6.35 7.69 -8.60
CA GLY A 40 5.50 8.89 -8.57
C GLY A 40 4.37 8.80 -7.56
N LEU A 41 3.18 9.27 -7.95
CA LEU A 41 2.00 9.30 -7.10
C LEU A 41 1.03 8.21 -7.53
N VAL A 42 0.59 7.39 -6.58
CA VAL A 42 -0.39 6.33 -6.85
C VAL A 42 -1.57 6.44 -5.91
N GLN A 43 -2.76 6.35 -6.49
CA GLN A 43 -4.02 6.15 -5.78
C GLN A 43 -4.56 4.78 -6.18
N SER A 44 -4.83 3.90 -5.22
CA SER A 44 -5.34 2.57 -5.56
C SER A 44 -6.25 1.95 -4.52
N GLU A 45 -7.31 1.30 -5.00
CA GLU A 45 -8.29 0.59 -4.18
C GLU A 45 -8.33 -0.89 -4.60
N PRO A 46 -7.36 -1.70 -4.16
CA PRO A 46 -7.29 -3.09 -4.58
C PRO A 46 -8.38 -3.95 -3.95
N GLN A 47 -9.16 -4.62 -4.80
CA GLN A 47 -10.20 -5.59 -4.43
C GLN A 47 -9.75 -7.05 -4.57
N ALA A 48 -8.51 -7.27 -5.00
CA ALA A 48 -7.87 -8.57 -5.10
C ALA A 48 -6.41 -8.52 -4.62
N LEU A 49 -5.77 -9.69 -4.56
CA LEU A 49 -4.37 -9.81 -4.13
C LEU A 49 -3.46 -8.89 -4.95
N THR A 50 -2.86 -7.89 -4.31
CA THR A 50 -2.07 -6.87 -5.00
C THR A 50 -0.69 -6.69 -4.37
N PHE A 51 0.32 -6.56 -5.22
CA PHE A 51 1.69 -6.28 -4.82
C PHE A 51 2.13 -4.93 -5.38
N PHE A 52 2.58 -4.04 -4.51
CA PHE A 52 3.07 -2.71 -4.85
C PHE A 52 4.55 -2.60 -4.53
N THR A 53 5.37 -2.37 -5.56
CA THR A 53 6.77 -1.93 -5.43
C THR A 53 6.87 -0.50 -5.92
N GLN A 54 7.01 0.48 -5.03
CA GLN A 54 6.89 1.89 -5.43
C GLN A 54 7.93 2.82 -4.80
N SER A 55 8.26 3.89 -5.51
CA SER A 55 8.99 5.04 -4.97
C SER A 55 8.17 6.31 -5.15
N GLY A 56 7.84 7.00 -4.07
CA GLY A 56 7.03 8.22 -4.10
C GLY A 56 5.96 8.25 -3.02
N LEU A 57 4.78 8.76 -3.36
CA LEU A 57 3.65 8.86 -2.44
C LEU A 57 2.49 7.98 -2.90
N VAL A 58 1.92 7.23 -1.95
CA VAL A 58 0.86 6.27 -2.22
C VAL A 58 -0.31 6.51 -1.29
N LEU A 59 -1.49 6.62 -1.88
CA LEU A 59 -2.78 6.60 -1.20
C LEU A 59 -3.44 5.28 -1.57
N SER A 60 -3.80 4.47 -0.58
CA SER A 60 -4.45 3.20 -0.89
C SER A 60 -5.44 2.72 0.15
N GLU A 61 -6.57 2.20 -0.33
CA GLU A 61 -7.62 1.62 0.50
C GLU A 61 -7.83 0.13 0.14
N PRO A 62 -6.95 -0.77 0.60
CA PRO A 62 -7.09 -2.19 0.29
C PRO A 62 -8.35 -2.82 0.88
N GLN A 63 -9.14 -3.47 0.02
CA GLN A 63 -10.24 -4.35 0.42
C GLN A 63 -9.86 -5.84 0.36
N ALA A 64 -8.65 -6.15 -0.10
CA ALA A 64 -8.09 -7.49 -0.17
C ALA A 64 -6.62 -7.52 0.29
N LEU A 65 -6.06 -8.74 0.37
CA LEU A 65 -4.68 -8.96 0.78
C LEU A 65 -3.72 -8.12 -0.06
N THR A 66 -2.96 -7.22 0.56
CA THR A 66 -2.08 -6.30 -0.15
C THR A 66 -0.69 -6.23 0.47
N PHE A 67 0.32 -6.19 -0.40
CA PHE A 67 1.72 -6.06 -0.02
C PHE A 67 2.29 -4.77 -0.58
N PHE A 68 2.84 -3.93 0.30
CA PHE A 68 3.53 -2.70 -0.05
C PHE A 68 5.02 -2.82 0.25
N ALA A 69 5.85 -2.64 -0.77
CA ALA A 69 7.30 -2.51 -0.69
C ALA A 69 7.70 -1.14 -1.25
N GLN A 70 7.91 -0.16 -0.36
CA GLN A 70 7.96 1.23 -0.81
C GLN A 70 9.07 2.08 -0.17
N SER A 71 9.49 3.08 -0.93
CA SER A 71 10.33 4.18 -0.44
C SER A 71 9.58 5.50 -0.61
N GLY A 72 9.31 6.19 0.50
CA GLY A 72 8.60 7.47 0.49
C GLY A 72 7.46 7.56 1.50
N LEU A 73 6.32 8.09 1.07
CA LEU A 73 5.17 8.37 1.92
C LEU A 73 4.01 7.43 1.59
N VAL A 74 3.41 6.79 2.58
CA VAL A 74 2.18 6.02 2.38
C VAL A 74 1.10 6.46 3.33
N GLN A 75 -0.07 6.71 2.76
CA GLN A 75 -1.33 6.84 3.48
C GLN A 75 -2.20 5.65 3.08
N SER A 76 -2.64 4.87 4.07
CA SER A 76 -3.45 3.69 3.75
C SER A 76 -4.48 3.33 4.82
N GLU A 77 -5.69 3.03 4.35
CA GLU A 77 -6.83 2.61 5.18
C GLU A 77 -7.26 1.19 4.81
N PRO A 78 -6.46 0.16 5.15
CA PRO A 78 -6.78 -1.19 4.73
C PRO A 78 -7.94 -1.78 5.52
N GLN A 79 -8.90 -2.33 4.80
CA GLN A 79 -10.03 -3.12 5.30
C GLN A 79 -9.74 -4.62 5.34
N ALA A 80 -8.57 -5.03 4.84
CA ALA A 80 -8.10 -6.41 4.80
C ALA A 80 -6.64 -6.53 5.27
N LEU A 81 -6.15 -7.77 5.34
CA LEU A 81 -4.77 -8.06 5.73
C LEU A 81 -3.77 -7.31 4.84
N THR A 82 -2.93 -6.47 5.44
CA THR A 82 -1.97 -5.65 4.68
C THR A 82 -0.58 -5.69 5.29
N PHE A 83 0.43 -5.80 4.42
CA PHE A 83 1.83 -5.80 4.79
C PHE A 83 2.53 -4.57 4.23
N PHE A 84 3.20 -3.81 5.08
CA PHE A 84 3.99 -2.65 4.71
C PHE A 84 5.47 -2.91 5.01
N THR A 85 6.30 -2.93 3.97
CA THR A 85 7.76 -2.98 4.04
C THR A 85 8.31 -1.69 3.47
N GLN A 86 8.73 -0.76 4.34
CA GLN A 86 8.97 0.61 3.87
C GLN A 86 10.17 1.33 4.48
N SER A 87 10.74 2.23 3.67
CA SER A 87 11.66 3.27 4.12
C SER A 87 11.00 4.63 3.95
N GLY A 88 10.72 5.32 5.05
CA GLY A 88 10.05 6.62 5.01
C GLY A 88 8.96 6.79 6.05
N LEU A 89 7.84 7.40 5.66
CA LEU A 89 6.77 7.81 6.55
C LEU A 89 5.48 7.05 6.18
N VAL A 90 4.86 6.39 7.15
CA VAL A 90 3.57 5.72 6.96
C VAL A 90 2.53 6.27 7.90
N GLN A 91 1.39 6.61 7.32
CA GLN A 91 0.14 6.92 8.00
C GLN A 91 -0.85 5.82 7.64
N SER A 92 -1.35 5.10 8.64
CA SER A 92 -2.29 4.02 8.36
C SER A 92 -3.35 3.81 9.42
N GLU A 93 -4.58 3.67 8.97
CA GLU A 93 -5.76 3.42 9.81
C GLU A 93 -6.36 2.06 9.46
N PRO A 94 -5.68 0.95 9.81
CA PRO A 94 -6.14 -0.37 9.41
C PRO A 94 -7.39 -0.77 10.21
N GLN A 95 -8.43 -1.17 9.48
CA GLN A 95 -9.64 -1.77 10.05
C GLN A 95 -9.50 -3.28 10.27
N ALA A 96 -8.46 -3.88 9.70
CA ALA A 96 -8.10 -5.30 9.82
C ALA A 96 -6.65 -5.47 10.29
N LEU A 97 -6.10 -6.67 10.11
CA LEU A 97 -4.71 -6.96 10.45
C LEU A 97 -3.72 -6.19 9.57
N ALA A 98 -2.78 -5.48 10.19
CA ALA A 98 -1.69 -4.81 9.48
C ALA A 98 -0.32 -5.15 10.07
N PHE A 99 0.67 -5.32 9.20
CA PHE A 99 2.05 -5.57 9.57
C PHE A 99 2.94 -4.48 8.99
N PHE A 100 3.73 -3.83 9.84
CA PHE A 100 4.63 -2.75 9.47
C PHE A 100 6.08 -3.17 9.75
N ALA A 101 6.85 -3.39 8.71
CA ALA A 101 8.28 -3.62 8.76
C ALA A 101 9.03 -2.43 8.16
N GLN A 102 9.49 -1.49 9.00
CA GLN A 102 9.87 -0.16 8.51
C GLN A 102 11.15 0.42 9.09
N SER A 103 11.80 1.27 8.29
CA SER A 103 12.84 2.20 8.72
C SER A 103 12.33 3.62 8.52
N GLY A 104 11.97 4.31 9.60
CA GLY A 104 11.40 5.65 9.52
C GLY A 104 10.35 5.94 10.58
N LEU A 105 9.29 6.66 10.21
CA LEU A 105 8.22 7.05 11.14
C LEU A 105 6.93 6.35 10.74
N VAL A 106 6.25 5.77 11.72
CA VAL A 106 4.90 5.20 11.51
C VAL A 106 3.93 5.91 12.44
N GLN A 107 2.86 6.43 11.84
CA GLN A 107 1.67 6.92 12.50
C GLN A 107 0.54 5.95 12.17
N SER A 108 -0.03 5.29 13.18
CA SER A 108 -1.09 4.32 12.94
C SER A 108 -2.19 4.36 13.97
N GLU A 109 -3.44 4.34 13.51
CA GLU A 109 -4.64 4.31 14.35
C GLU A 109 -5.45 3.04 14.03
N PRO A 110 -4.95 1.85 14.42
CA PRO A 110 -5.62 0.61 14.09
C PRO A 110 -6.92 0.45 14.88
N GLN A 111 -7.98 0.03 14.18
CA GLN A 111 -9.22 -0.45 14.81
C GLN A 111 -9.14 -1.94 15.18
N ALA A 112 -8.19 -2.66 14.60
CA ALA A 112 -7.91 -4.06 14.88
C ALA A 112 -6.44 -4.25 15.30
N LEU A 113 -5.81 -5.36 14.92
CA LEU A 113 -4.44 -5.69 15.30
C LEU A 113 -3.43 -5.08 14.33
N ALA A 114 -2.43 -4.37 14.87
CA ALA A 114 -1.26 -3.92 14.13
C ALA A 114 0.03 -4.42 14.77
N PHE A 115 0.94 -4.91 13.93
CA PHE A 115 2.26 -5.40 14.33
C PHE A 115 3.36 -4.50 13.78
N PHE A 116 4.32 -4.10 14.62
CA PHE A 116 5.42 -3.21 14.22
C PHE A 116 6.78 -3.86 14.44
N ALA A 117 7.52 -4.06 13.34
CA ALA A 117 8.90 -4.50 13.32
C ALA A 117 9.78 -3.40 12.69
N GLN A 118 10.29 -2.47 13.50
CA GLN A 118 10.90 -1.26 12.96
C GLN A 118 12.21 -0.82 13.63
N SER A 119 12.99 -0.08 12.85
CA SER A 119 14.11 0.76 13.29
C SER A 119 13.69 2.22 13.10
N GLY A 120 12.87 2.74 14.02
CA GLY A 120 12.14 3.97 13.81
C GLY A 120 11.26 4.38 14.99
N LEU A 121 10.56 5.52 14.88
CA LEU A 121 9.56 5.91 15.88
C LEU A 121 8.17 5.45 15.40
N VAL A 122 7.42 4.80 16.28
CA VAL A 122 5.97 4.58 16.11
C VAL A 122 5.23 5.56 17.01
N GLN A 123 4.27 6.26 16.43
CA GLN A 123 3.16 6.86 17.13
C GLN A 123 1.93 6.04 16.78
N SER A 124 1.32 5.43 17.78
CA SER A 124 0.11 4.64 17.58
C SER A 124 -0.94 5.01 18.60
N GLU A 125 -2.14 5.33 18.14
CA GLU A 125 -3.33 5.54 18.97
C GLU A 125 -4.35 4.44 18.64
N PRO A 126 -4.14 3.24 19.20
CA PRO A 126 -4.98 2.11 18.85
C PRO A 126 -6.33 2.20 19.57
N HIS A 127 -7.39 1.80 18.88
CA HIS A 127 -8.66 1.47 19.52
C HIS A 127 -8.71 -0.01 19.97
N ALA A 128 -7.63 -0.77 19.70
CA ALA A 128 -7.49 -2.21 19.93
C ALA A 128 -6.06 -2.60 20.41
N GLU A 129 -5.73 -3.90 20.47
CA GLU A 129 -4.42 -4.37 20.98
C GLU A 129 -3.27 -4.18 19.98
N LEU A 130 -2.08 -3.86 20.49
CA LEU A 130 -0.82 -3.70 19.73
C LEU A 130 0.21 -4.76 20.18
N TYR A 131 1.00 -5.25 19.23
CA TYR A 131 2.08 -6.23 19.45
C TYR A 131 3.35 -5.86 18.68
#